data_AF-A0A1G7LWZ7-F1
#
_entry.id   AF-A0A1G7LWZ7-F1
#
_cell.length_a   1.000
_cell.length_b   1.000
_cell.length_c   1.000
_cell.angle_alpha   90.00
_cell.angle_beta   90.00
_cell.angle_gamma   90.00
#
_symmetry.space_group_name_H-M   'P 1'
#
loop_
_entity.id
_entity.type
_entity.pdbx_description
1 polymer ?
#
loop_
_entity_poly.entity_id
_entity_poly.type
_entity_poly.pdbx_seq_one_letter_code
_entity_poly.pdbx_strand_id
1 'polypeptide(L)'
;MLIDCDTCTVRGTGCTDCVVTVLLGAPPGWEGVDPVVVPMTGRARATGPAPAAEDVVVPPPGVVVEFDDVERRAVRALAEFGLVPPLRHRGGGTADGGGISPDQQTG
;
A
#
# COMPACT_ATOMS: atom_id res chain seq x y z
N MET A 1 10.11 19.46 6.99
CA MET A 1 11.53 19.50 7.43
C MET A 1 12.32 18.71 6.42
N LEU A 2 13.35 19.30 5.82
CA LEU A 2 14.19 18.69 4.77
C LEU A 2 15.58 18.47 5.36
N ILE A 3 16.14 17.28 5.18
CA ILE A 3 17.48 16.93 5.67
C ILE A 3 18.38 16.74 4.44
N ASP A 4 19.43 17.56 4.33
CA ASP A 4 20.43 17.45 3.26
C ASP A 4 21.56 16.52 3.71
N CYS A 5 21.51 15.29 3.22
CA CYS A 5 22.53 14.29 3.50
C CYS A 5 23.85 14.59 2.80
N ASP A 6 23.90 15.39 1.72
CA ASP A 6 25.11 15.67 0.94
C ASP A 6 26.03 16.68 1.62
N THR A 7 25.49 17.58 2.44
CA THR A 7 26.28 18.55 3.22
C THR A 7 26.41 18.21 4.70
N CYS A 8 25.90 17.05 5.13
CA CYS A 8 25.89 16.68 6.54
C CYS A 8 27.32 16.37 7.05
N THR A 9 27.83 17.18 7.97
CA THR A 9 29.22 17.09 8.48
C THR A 9 29.52 15.81 9.27
N VAL A 10 28.49 15.10 9.73
CA VAL A 10 28.60 13.83 10.47
C VAL A 10 28.26 12.62 9.59
N ARG A 11 28.04 12.81 8.28
CA ARG A 11 27.72 11.72 7.35
C ARG A 11 28.82 10.65 7.40
N GLY A 12 28.42 9.41 7.59
CA GLY A 12 29.32 8.26 7.68
C GLY A 12 29.83 7.99 9.10
N THR A 13 30.24 9.01 9.86
CA THR A 13 30.85 8.80 11.19
C THR A 13 29.85 8.76 12.35
N GLY A 14 28.72 9.43 12.22
CA GLY A 14 27.64 9.46 13.23
C GLY A 14 26.28 9.08 12.66
N CYS A 15 26.23 8.42 11.49
CA CYS A 15 24.96 8.02 10.91
C CYS A 15 24.32 6.87 11.68
N THR A 16 25.10 5.99 12.31
CA THR A 16 24.58 4.80 13.01
C THR A 16 23.84 5.12 14.30
N ASP A 17 24.18 6.22 14.96
CA ASP A 17 23.52 6.71 16.18
C ASP A 17 22.64 7.97 15.94
N CYS A 18 22.53 8.43 14.68
CA CYS A 18 21.67 9.54 14.33
C CYS A 18 20.18 9.16 14.43
N VAL A 19 19.37 10.03 15.03
CA VAL A 19 17.90 9.90 15.09
C VAL A 19 17.25 9.68 13.70
N VAL A 20 17.87 10.19 12.64
CA VAL A 20 17.39 10.03 11.26
C VAL A 20 17.41 8.56 10.82
N THR A 21 18.41 7.79 11.21
CA THR A 21 18.54 6.36 10.91
C THR A 21 17.44 5.55 11.59
N VAL A 22 17.08 5.92 12.82
CA VAL A 22 15.95 5.33 13.57
C VAL A 22 14.62 5.63 12.88
N LEU A 23 14.39 6.87 12.46
CA LEU A 23 13.17 7.27 11.76
C LEU A 23 13.00 6.58 10.39
N LEU A 24 14.10 6.26 9.72
CA LEU A 24 14.10 5.58 8.41
C LEU A 24 14.17 4.04 8.51
N GLY A 25 14.31 3.47 9.72
CA GLY A 25 14.22 2.02 9.94
C GLY A 25 15.40 1.21 9.38
N ALA A 26 16.56 1.83 9.15
CA ALA A 26 17.76 1.11 8.72
C ALA A 26 18.39 0.35 9.91
N PRO A 27 18.54 -0.98 9.86
CA PRO A 27 19.15 -1.76 10.94
C PRO A 27 20.64 -1.39 11.14
N PRO A 28 21.17 -1.45 12.37
CA PRO A 28 22.61 -1.27 12.60
C PRO A 28 23.39 -2.36 11.87
N GLY A 29 24.43 -1.99 11.09
CA GLY A 29 25.28 -2.92 10.33
C GLY A 29 25.17 -2.86 8.80
N TRP A 30 24.34 -1.97 8.26
CA TRP A 30 24.17 -1.75 6.80
C TRP A 30 25.31 -1.02 6.08
N GLU A 31 26.43 -0.74 6.75
CA GLU A 31 27.52 0.05 6.18
C GLU A 31 28.19 -0.68 5.02
N GLY A 32 28.06 -0.15 3.80
CA GLY A 32 28.73 -0.68 2.62
C GLY A 32 28.10 -1.93 2.01
N VAL A 33 26.97 -2.41 2.56
CA VAL A 33 26.16 -3.43 1.91
C VAL A 33 25.18 -2.71 1.01
N ASP A 34 25.35 -2.83 -0.31
CA ASP A 34 24.26 -2.46 -1.24
C ASP A 34 23.02 -3.23 -0.76
N PRO A 35 21.90 -2.55 -0.41
CA PRO A 35 20.71 -3.26 0.01
C PRO A 35 20.43 -4.33 -1.02
N VAL A 36 20.09 -5.55 -0.58
CA VAL A 36 19.63 -6.59 -1.50
C VAL A 36 18.31 -6.08 -2.07
N VAL A 37 18.41 -5.30 -3.15
CA VAL A 37 17.30 -4.94 -4.00
C VAL A 37 16.95 -6.25 -4.65
N VAL A 38 15.99 -6.98 -4.08
CA VAL A 38 15.38 -8.09 -4.79
C VAL A 38 14.73 -7.45 -6.01
N PRO A 39 15.27 -7.63 -7.22
CA PRO A 39 14.58 -7.13 -8.38
C PRO A 39 13.23 -7.84 -8.35
N MET A 40 12.15 -7.08 -8.18
CA MET A 40 10.85 -7.55 -8.63
C MET A 40 11.09 -7.85 -10.09
N THR A 41 11.34 -9.12 -10.43
CA THR A 41 11.45 -9.56 -11.80
C THR A 41 10.08 -9.23 -12.38
N GLY A 42 9.99 -8.06 -13.02
CA GLY A 42 8.77 -7.65 -13.68
C GLY A 42 8.39 -8.83 -14.54
N ARG A 43 7.17 -9.35 -14.37
CA ARG A 43 6.68 -10.55 -15.07
C ARG A 43 7.26 -10.50 -16.47
N ALA A 44 8.20 -11.38 -16.78
CA ALA A 44 8.75 -11.46 -18.12
C ALA A 44 7.53 -11.54 -19.03
N ARG A 45 7.37 -10.57 -19.92
CA ARG A 45 6.21 -10.50 -20.81
C ARG A 45 6.17 -11.85 -21.49
N ALA A 46 5.16 -12.66 -21.16
CA ALA A 46 5.15 -14.06 -21.53
C ALA A 46 5.37 -14.16 -23.04
N THR A 47 6.49 -14.76 -23.44
CA THR A 47 6.80 -15.14 -24.83
C THR A 47 6.14 -16.46 -25.21
N GLY A 48 5.31 -17.03 -24.32
CA GLY A 48 4.45 -18.17 -24.58
C GLY A 48 3.10 -17.76 -25.20
N PRO A 49 2.31 -18.72 -25.70
CA PRO A 49 0.94 -18.45 -26.14
C PRO A 49 0.18 -17.70 -25.05
N ALA A 50 -0.55 -16.66 -25.43
CA ALA A 50 -1.43 -15.96 -24.50
C ALA A 50 -2.34 -17.00 -23.82
N PRO A 51 -2.58 -16.91 -22.49
CA PRO A 51 -3.66 -17.67 -21.90
C PRO A 51 -4.93 -17.38 -22.73
N ALA A 52 -5.75 -18.40 -22.98
CA ALA A 52 -7.06 -18.17 -23.58
C ALA A 52 -7.76 -17.08 -22.75
N ALA A 53 -8.47 -16.17 -23.41
CA ALA A 53 -8.99 -14.93 -22.79
C ALA A 53 -9.88 -15.17 -21.55
N GLU A 54 -10.28 -16.41 -21.31
CA GLU A 54 -11.03 -16.88 -20.15
C GLU A 54 -10.20 -17.02 -18.85
N ASP A 55 -8.86 -17.05 -18.88
CA ASP A 55 -8.07 -17.52 -17.73
C ASP A 55 -7.33 -16.44 -16.90
N VAL A 56 -7.10 -15.21 -17.40
CA VAL A 56 -6.43 -14.16 -16.60
C VAL A 56 -6.94 -12.76 -16.95
N VAL A 57 -7.77 -12.18 -16.07
CA VAL A 57 -8.16 -10.76 -16.15
C VAL A 57 -7.20 -9.93 -15.29
N VAL A 58 -6.16 -9.36 -15.89
CA VAL A 58 -5.40 -8.26 -15.27
C VAL A 58 -6.06 -6.95 -15.69
N PRO A 59 -6.68 -6.18 -14.78
CA PRO A 59 -7.25 -4.89 -15.14
C PRO A 59 -6.14 -3.94 -15.61
N PRO A 60 -6.38 -3.13 -16.65
CA PRO A 60 -5.46 -2.07 -17.07
C PRO A 60 -5.12 -1.12 -15.91
N PRO A 61 -3.92 -0.52 -15.91
CA PRO A 61 -3.56 0.48 -14.90
C PRO A 61 -4.55 1.65 -14.93
N GLY A 62 -4.97 2.09 -13.74
CA GLY A 62 -5.96 3.17 -13.58
C GLY A 62 -7.41 2.72 -13.56
N VAL A 63 -7.71 1.43 -13.75
CA VAL A 63 -9.06 0.89 -13.53
C VAL A 63 -9.34 0.81 -12.02
N VAL A 64 -10.44 1.42 -11.60
CA VAL A 64 -10.96 1.34 -10.24
C VAL A 64 -11.74 0.04 -10.08
N VAL A 65 -11.40 -0.76 -9.08
CA VAL A 65 -12.15 -1.95 -8.68
C VAL A 65 -12.96 -1.60 -7.45
N GLU A 66 -14.29 -1.63 -7.60
CA GLU A 66 -15.22 -1.43 -6.49
C GLU A 66 -15.36 -2.73 -5.71
N PHE A 67 -15.26 -2.64 -4.38
CA PHE A 67 -15.50 -3.75 -3.47
C PHE A 67 -16.73 -3.44 -2.62
N ASP A 68 -17.68 -4.37 -2.60
CA ASP A 68 -18.82 -4.26 -1.70
C ASP A 68 -18.42 -4.47 -0.22
N ASP A 69 -19.37 -4.34 0.71
CA ASP A 69 -19.09 -4.47 2.14
C ASP A 69 -18.69 -5.89 2.56
N VAL A 70 -19.19 -6.91 1.89
CA VAL A 70 -18.88 -8.33 2.16
C VAL A 70 -17.47 -8.63 1.67
N GLU A 71 -17.16 -8.25 0.43
CA GLU A 71 -15.83 -8.43 -0.17
C GLU A 71 -14.77 -7.65 0.60
N ARG A 72 -15.06 -6.38 0.94
CA ARG A 72 -14.16 -5.55 1.75
C ARG A 72 -13.88 -6.17 3.12
N ARG A 73 -14.89 -6.79 3.75
CA ARG A 73 -14.72 -7.52 5.01
C ARG A 73 -13.84 -8.77 4.81
N ALA A 74 -14.06 -9.54 3.75
CA ALA A 74 -13.26 -10.71 3.43
C ALA A 74 -11.79 -10.35 3.21
N VAL A 75 -11.50 -9.34 2.38
CA VAL A 75 -10.12 -8.92 2.09
C VAL A 75 -9.46 -8.32 3.34
N ARG A 76 -10.22 -7.63 4.21
CA ARG A 76 -9.70 -7.17 5.51
C ARG A 76 -9.28 -8.34 6.40
N ALA A 77 -10.07 -9.40 6.48
CA ALA A 77 -9.71 -10.59 7.25
C ALA A 77 -8.42 -11.22 6.71
N LEU A 78 -8.27 -11.34 5.38
CA LEU A 78 -7.03 -11.82 4.77
C LEU A 78 -5.81 -10.96 5.15
N ALA A 79 -6.00 -9.63 5.23
CA ALA A 79 -4.93 -8.72 5.61
C ALA A 79 -4.54 -8.86 7.09
N GLU A 80 -5.50 -9.12 7.97
CA GLU A 80 -5.27 -9.34 9.41
C GLU A 80 -4.36 -10.54 9.66
N PHE A 81 -4.51 -11.60 8.85
CA PHE A 81 -3.65 -12.78 8.89
C PHE A 81 -2.41 -12.67 8.00
N GLY A 82 -2.16 -11.51 7.38
CA GLY A 82 -0.97 -11.26 6.56
C GLY A 82 -0.95 -11.95 5.19
N LEU A 83 -2.09 -12.46 4.71
CA LEU A 83 -2.21 -13.12 3.41
C LEU A 83 -2.27 -12.11 2.24
N VAL A 84 -2.65 -10.86 2.54
CA VAL A 84 -2.62 -9.75 1.59
C VAL A 84 -2.15 -8.47 2.28
N PRO A 85 -1.59 -7.48 1.55
CA PRO A 85 -1.27 -6.19 2.13
C PRO A 85 -2.50 -5.47 2.72
N PRO A 86 -2.36 -4.72 3.82
CA PRO A 86 -3.46 -3.96 4.41
C PRO A 86 -4.07 -2.94 3.44
N LEU A 87 -5.40 -3.01 3.26
CA LEU A 87 -6.11 -2.14 2.32
C LEU A 87 -6.03 -0.66 2.72
N ARG A 88 -5.88 0.20 1.71
CA ARG A 88 -5.93 1.67 1.79
C ARG A 88 -7.05 2.19 0.88
N HIS A 89 -8.27 1.68 1.06
CA HIS A 89 -9.39 2.06 0.21
C HIS A 89 -9.98 3.41 0.63
N ARG A 90 -10.41 4.20 -0.36
CA ARG A 90 -11.29 5.36 -0.13
C ARG A 90 -12.71 4.83 -0.06
N GLY A 91 -13.46 5.22 0.98
CA GLY A 91 -14.86 4.80 1.12
C GLY A 91 -15.67 5.25 -0.11
N GLY A 92 -16.34 4.31 -0.77
CA GLY A 92 -17.38 4.64 -1.73
C GLY A 92 -18.47 5.37 -0.97
N GLY A 93 -18.63 6.67 -1.24
CA GLY A 93 -19.64 7.47 -0.57
C GLY A 93 -20.99 6.80 -0.75
N THR A 94 -21.68 6.57 0.36
CA THR A 94 -23.11 6.30 0.37
C THR A 94 -23.77 7.30 -0.57
N ALA A 95 -24.32 6.83 -1.69
CA ALA A 95 -25.30 7.60 -2.42
C ALA A 95 -26.44 7.83 -1.44
N ASP A 96 -26.52 9.06 -0.94
CA ASP A 96 -27.53 9.57 -0.01
C ASP A 96 -28.94 9.19 -0.49
N GLY A 97 -29.58 8.30 0.25
CA GLY A 97 -31.03 8.15 0.27
C GLY A 97 -31.54 8.82 1.54
N GLY A 98 -31.65 10.15 1.50
CA GLY A 98 -32.17 10.96 2.59
C GLY A 98 -33.55 10.50 3.06
N GLY A 99 -33.66 10.23 4.35
CA GLY A 99 -34.92 10.12 5.07
C GLY A 99 -34.85 11.02 6.30
N ILE A 100 -35.20 12.29 6.13
CA ILE A 100 -35.58 13.15 7.26
C ILE A 100 -36.95 12.63 7.69
N SER A 101 -37.03 11.85 8.78
CA SER A 101 -38.31 11.45 9.38
C SER A 101 -38.97 12.68 10.05
N PRO A 102 -40.14 13.14 9.57
CA PRO A 102 -40.87 14.21 10.23
C PRO A 102 -41.87 13.59 11.21
N ASP A 103 -41.39 13.05 12.33
CA ASP A 103 -42.29 12.45 13.34
C ASP A 103 -41.78 12.64 14.78
N GLN A 104 -41.22 13.82 15.07
CA GLN A 104 -40.92 14.26 16.44
C GLN A 104 -41.65 15.56 16.80
N GLN A 105 -42.87 15.72 16.30
CA GLN A 105 -43.77 16.78 16.73
C GLN A 105 -45.14 16.19 17.06
N THR A 106 -45.46 16.17 18.37
CA THR A 106 -46.79 16.16 19.03
C THR A 106 -47.07 14.90 19.86
N GLY A 107 -47.22 15.10 21.18
CA GLY A 107 -47.82 14.13 22.11
C GLY A 107 -47.32 14.26 23.53
#